data_AF-A0A1J8QD51-F1
#
_entry.id   AF-A0A1J8QD51-F1
#
_cell.length_a   1.000
_cell.length_b   1.000
_cell.length_c   1.000
_cell.angle_alpha   90.00
_cell.angle_beta   90.00
_cell.angle_gamma   90.00
#
_symmetry.space_group_name_H-M   'P 1'
#
loop_
_entity.id
_entity.type
_entity.pdbx_description
1 polymer ?
#
loop_
_entity_poly.entity_id
_entity_poly.type
_entity_poly.pdbx_seq_one_letter_code
_entity_poly.pdbx_strand_id
1 'polypeptide(L)'
;MLDAMKAGWLTPGQFRGARQVIGVDIDDTLIRAAWRRRRTVWSLQSPEDGNIPGENHPPPKRQRNDRDTFTMDNDVQNYFPASCEHSYGPLPVPDRGCDVFPHNVMFRTADWVKDEIPEDDVQYDIILGFSISKWIHLNARDEGLRQFFYRVHKCLKMGGVFVFEPQPWDTYSKARRMSETLKENAKHLQLRPDGFGELMEALGFDHGQRLGVTGEGGFRRPVDIYIKQR
;
A
#
# COMPACT_ATOMS: atom_id res chain seq x y z
N MET A 1 -2.30 -12.95 -7.12
CA MET A 1 -2.06 -12.17 -5.89
C MET A 1 -0.74 -11.36 -5.94
N LEU A 2 0.00 -11.33 -7.06
CA LEU A 2 1.44 -11.00 -7.03
C LEU A 2 1.86 -9.56 -7.41
N ASP A 3 0.94 -8.63 -7.70
CA ASP A 3 1.32 -7.30 -8.23
C ASP A 3 1.08 -6.10 -7.30
N ALA A 4 0.16 -6.17 -6.33
CA ALA A 4 -0.05 -5.05 -5.39
C ALA A 4 1.11 -4.88 -4.39
N MET A 5 1.89 -5.95 -4.16
CA MET A 5 2.78 -6.04 -3.00
C MET A 5 4.24 -5.65 -3.26
N LYS A 6 4.66 -5.54 -4.53
CA LYS A 6 6.09 -5.41 -4.87
C LYS A 6 6.65 -3.99 -4.67
N ALA A 7 5.81 -2.96 -4.60
CA ALA A 7 6.30 -1.58 -4.48
C ALA A 7 5.42 -0.61 -3.66
N GLY A 8 4.12 -0.89 -3.49
CA GLY A 8 3.15 0.14 -3.07
C GLY A 8 3.07 0.47 -1.57
N TRP A 9 3.49 -0.43 -0.68
CA TRP A 9 3.26 -0.24 0.76
C TRP A 9 4.20 0.76 1.43
N LEU A 10 5.42 0.93 0.90
CA LEU A 10 6.44 1.77 1.53
C LEU A 10 6.35 3.24 1.09
N THR A 11 5.75 3.51 -0.07
CA THR A 11 5.67 4.86 -0.64
C THR A 11 4.86 5.84 0.21
N PRO A 12 3.70 5.48 0.80
CA PRO A 12 2.98 6.39 1.70
C PRO A 12 3.75 6.70 2.99
N GLY A 13 4.35 5.67 3.61
CA GLY A 13 5.06 5.81 4.88
C GLY A 13 6.39 6.56 4.76
N GLN A 14 7.05 6.47 3.60
CA GLN A 14 8.33 7.13 3.36
C GLN A 14 8.18 8.56 2.82
N PHE A 15 7.22 8.83 1.93
CA PHE A 15 7.22 10.06 1.11
C PHE A 15 5.93 10.89 1.18
N ARG A 16 4.97 10.52 2.04
CA ARG A 16 3.66 11.19 2.10
C ARG A 16 3.25 11.59 3.51
N GLY A 17 4.18 11.60 4.47
CA GLY A 17 3.93 12.12 5.82
C GLY A 17 2.90 11.32 6.62
N ALA A 18 2.63 10.07 6.25
CA ALA A 18 1.71 9.23 7.01
C ALA A 18 2.30 8.92 8.40
N ARG A 19 1.55 9.25 9.45
CA ARG A 19 1.96 8.97 10.84
C ARG A 19 2.06 7.47 11.12
N GLN A 20 1.23 6.67 10.47
CA GLN A 20 1.24 5.22 10.56
C GLN A 20 0.74 4.60 9.26
N VAL A 21 1.38 3.51 8.83
CA VAL A 21 1.01 2.68 7.69
C VAL A 21 1.08 1.22 8.10
N ILE A 22 0.02 0.48 7.82
CA ILE A 22 -0.09 -0.94 8.15
C ILE A 22 -0.36 -1.71 6.88
N GLY A 23 0.56 -2.61 6.53
CA GLY A 23 0.36 -3.56 5.44
C GLY A 23 -0.13 -4.90 5.96
N VAL A 24 -1.24 -5.39 5.41
CA VAL A 24 -1.82 -6.69 5.80
C VAL A 24 -1.90 -7.58 4.57
N ASP A 25 -1.47 -8.82 4.72
CA ASP A 25 -1.63 -9.87 3.70
C ASP A 25 -1.75 -11.23 4.34
N ILE A 26 -2.40 -12.17 3.66
CA ILE A 26 -2.57 -13.53 4.15
C ILE A 26 -1.30 -14.38 3.95
N ASP A 27 -0.42 -14.01 3.02
CA ASP A 27 0.82 -14.74 2.72
C ASP A 27 1.99 -14.21 3.55
N ASP A 28 2.37 -14.99 4.56
CA ASP A 28 3.49 -14.71 5.45
C ASP A 28 4.83 -14.52 4.71
N THR A 29 5.00 -15.16 3.55
CA THR A 29 6.19 -15.00 2.72
C THR A 29 6.28 -13.61 2.12
N LEU A 30 5.14 -13.05 1.71
CA LEU A 30 5.06 -11.69 1.18
C LEU A 30 5.23 -10.66 2.29
N ILE A 31 4.70 -10.92 3.50
CA ILE A 31 4.93 -10.09 4.68
C ILE A 31 6.41 -10.08 5.08
N ARG A 32 7.08 -11.23 5.14
CA ARG A 32 8.53 -11.31 5.36
C ARG A 32 9.32 -10.57 4.28
N ALA A 33 8.88 -10.63 3.02
CA ALA A 33 9.50 -9.87 1.94
C ALA A 33 9.31 -8.35 2.13
N ALA A 34 8.13 -7.91 2.59
CA ALA A 34 7.85 -6.51 2.88
C ALA A 34 8.71 -5.97 4.03
N TRP A 35 8.87 -6.73 5.12
CA TRP A 35 9.79 -6.38 6.22
C TRP A 35 11.24 -6.24 5.74
N ARG A 36 11.72 -7.16 4.89
CA ARG A 36 13.05 -7.07 4.28
C ARG A 36 13.18 -5.82 3.41
N ARG A 37 12.19 -5.56 2.55
CA ARG A 37 12.18 -4.39 1.67
C ARG A 37 12.18 -3.08 2.46
N ARG A 38 11.44 -2.98 3.56
CA ARG A 38 11.47 -1.82 4.46
C ARG A 38 12.89 -1.53 4.95
N ARG A 39 13.63 -2.56 5.35
CA ARG A 39 15.02 -2.44 5.82
C ARG A 39 15.97 -2.04 4.70
N THR A 40 15.85 -2.64 3.51
CA THR A 40 16.62 -2.22 2.33
C THR A 40 16.36 -0.75 1.99
N VAL A 41 15.09 -0.32 1.96
CA VAL A 41 14.75 1.07 1.64
C VAL A 41 15.28 2.05 2.68
N TRP A 42 15.22 1.70 3.98
CA TRP A 42 15.88 2.45 5.05
C TRP A 42 17.38 2.60 4.83
N SER A 43 18.02 1.49 4.43
CA SER A 43 19.48 1.47 4.21
C SER A 43 19.90 2.33 3.02
N LEU A 44 19.01 2.59 2.07
CA LEU A 44 19.31 3.35 0.85
C LEU A 44 18.87 4.82 0.96
N GLN A 45 18.46 5.30 2.14
CA GLN A 45 18.15 6.71 2.32
C GLN A 45 19.42 7.55 2.20
N SER A 46 19.36 8.57 1.33
CA SER A 46 20.39 9.62 1.31
C SER A 46 20.31 10.42 2.61
N PRO A 47 21.45 10.90 3.15
CA PRO A 47 21.44 11.99 4.12
C PRO A 47 20.58 13.11 3.54
N GLU A 48 19.65 13.64 4.31
CA GLU A 48 18.91 14.83 3.88
C GLU A 48 19.93 15.96 3.68
N ASP A 49 20.07 16.50 2.48
CA ASP A 49 20.66 17.84 2.33
C ASP A 49 19.77 18.74 3.19
N GLY A 50 20.30 19.28 4.29
CA GLY A 50 19.54 19.98 5.33
C GLY A 50 18.58 21.02 4.76
N ASN A 51 17.33 20.63 4.49
CA ASN A 51 16.35 21.49 3.87
C ASN A 51 15.44 22.02 4.97
N ILE A 52 15.84 23.18 5.50
CA ILE A 52 14.95 24.09 6.21
C ILE A 52 13.75 24.36 5.28
N PRO A 53 12.51 24.26 5.76
CA PRO A 53 11.34 24.38 4.90
C PRO A 53 11.19 25.82 4.41
N GLY A 54 11.45 26.04 3.12
CA GLY A 54 10.97 27.20 2.39
C GLY A 54 12.01 27.88 1.52
N GLU A 55 12.35 27.30 0.37
CA GLU A 55 12.75 28.09 -0.80
C GLU A 55 12.68 27.24 -2.08
N ASN A 56 11.88 27.70 -3.05
CA ASN A 56 11.78 27.10 -4.37
C ASN A 56 13.02 27.46 -5.19
N HIS A 57 13.93 26.50 -5.42
CA HIS A 57 14.97 26.67 -6.43
C HIS A 57 14.91 25.60 -7.54
N PRO A 58 15.02 26.02 -8.82
CA PRO A 58 14.94 25.13 -9.98
C PRO A 58 16.22 24.29 -10.13
N PRO A 59 16.19 23.19 -10.90
CA PRO A 59 17.26 22.19 -10.90
C PRO A 59 18.59 22.77 -11.42
N PRO A 60 19.74 22.41 -10.82
CA PRO A 60 21.03 22.98 -11.21
C PRO A 60 21.47 22.43 -12.58
N LYS A 61 21.82 23.34 -13.48
CA LYS A 61 22.50 23.04 -14.74
C LYS A 61 23.95 22.65 -14.45
N ARG A 62 24.41 21.55 -15.07
CA ARG A 62 25.81 21.10 -15.05
C ARG A 62 26.74 22.21 -15.54
N GLN A 63 27.54 22.78 -14.64
CA GLN A 63 28.74 23.54 -14.98
C GLN A 63 29.94 22.83 -14.36
N ARG A 64 30.89 22.43 -15.21
CA ARG A 64 32.24 22.02 -14.79
C ARG A 64 32.97 23.26 -14.31
N ASN A 65 33.54 23.22 -13.12
CA ASN A 65 34.72 24.02 -12.79
C ASN A 65 35.57 23.31 -11.73
N ASP A 66 36.84 23.15 -12.08
CA ASP A 66 37.96 22.83 -11.20
C ASP A 66 38.10 23.91 -10.12
N ARG A 67 38.22 23.50 -8.86
CA ARG A 67 39.20 24.04 -7.88
C ARG A 67 39.08 23.33 -6.54
N ASP A 68 40.21 22.75 -6.14
CA ASP A 68 40.48 22.16 -4.84
C ASP A 68 40.22 23.15 -3.69
N THR A 69 39.23 22.84 -2.87
CA THR A 69 39.17 23.26 -1.47
C THR A 69 38.51 22.13 -0.68
N PHE A 70 39.32 21.34 0.02
CA PHE A 70 38.87 20.29 0.93
C PHE A 70 38.29 20.94 2.20
N THR A 71 37.01 21.31 2.16
CA THR A 71 36.18 21.29 3.36
C THR A 71 35.60 19.88 3.47
N MET A 72 36.05 19.11 4.45
CA MET A 72 35.51 17.79 4.76
C MET A 72 34.03 17.93 5.14
N ASP A 73 33.17 17.69 4.18
CA ASP A 73 31.74 17.59 4.37
C ASP A 73 31.45 16.22 4.98
N ASN A 74 31.42 16.17 6.32
CA ASN A 74 31.19 14.94 7.10
C ASN A 74 29.81 14.32 6.84
N ASP A 75 28.89 15.04 6.18
CA ASP A 75 27.52 14.58 5.97
C ASP A 75 27.39 13.60 4.79
N VAL A 76 28.27 13.71 3.78
CA VAL A 76 28.28 12.83 2.60
C VAL A 76 28.73 11.40 2.93
N GLN A 77 29.46 11.22 4.05
CA GLN A 77 29.98 9.91 4.47
C GLN A 77 28.97 9.04 5.23
N ASN A 78 27.82 9.59 5.66
CA ASN A 78 26.79 8.82 6.39
C ASN A 78 25.79 8.12 5.47
N TYR A 79 25.95 8.26 4.15
CA TYR A 79 25.18 7.51 3.17
C TYR A 79 25.65 6.05 3.13
N PHE A 80 24.72 5.10 3.08
CA PHE A 80 25.02 3.69 2.84
C PHE A 80 24.71 3.36 1.38
N PRO A 81 25.72 3.36 0.48
CA PRO A 81 25.49 3.19 -0.94
C PRO A 81 24.89 1.82 -1.27
N ALA A 82 24.21 1.72 -2.41
CA ALA A 82 23.67 0.45 -2.90
C ALA A 82 24.72 -0.66 -3.01
N SER A 83 25.99 -0.31 -3.30
CA SER A 83 27.10 -1.27 -3.28
C SER A 83 27.37 -1.83 -1.89
N CYS A 84 27.21 -1.02 -0.83
CA CYS A 84 27.39 -1.47 0.54
C CYS A 84 26.24 -2.38 0.99
N GLU A 85 25.00 -2.12 0.57
CA GLU A 85 23.90 -3.06 0.82
C GLU A 85 24.15 -4.42 0.16
N HIS A 86 24.69 -4.42 -1.05
CA HIS A 86 25.05 -5.66 -1.74
C HIS A 86 26.18 -6.42 -1.03
N SER A 87 27.20 -5.72 -0.54
CA SER A 87 28.38 -6.35 0.07
C SER A 87 28.20 -6.72 1.55
N TYR A 88 27.40 -5.96 2.29
CA TYR A 88 27.30 -6.07 3.76
C TYR A 88 25.87 -6.35 4.26
N GLY A 89 24.89 -6.38 3.36
CA GLY A 89 23.48 -6.47 3.72
C GLY A 89 22.90 -5.12 4.18
N PRO A 90 21.60 -5.05 4.45
CA PRO A 90 20.94 -3.81 4.83
C PRO A 90 21.28 -3.39 6.27
N LEU A 91 21.34 -2.08 6.51
CA LEU A 91 21.55 -1.47 7.83
C LEU A 91 20.49 -1.95 8.84
N PRO A 92 20.86 -2.11 10.11
CA PRO A 92 19.88 -2.30 11.17
C PRO A 92 18.97 -1.07 11.25
N VAL A 93 17.68 -1.31 11.55
CA VAL A 93 16.77 -0.22 11.92
C VAL A 93 17.10 0.15 13.36
N PRO A 94 17.39 1.42 13.68
CA PRO A 94 17.61 1.86 15.06
C PRO A 94 16.44 1.48 15.96
N ASP A 95 16.67 1.25 17.25
CA ASP A 95 15.58 0.98 18.19
C ASP A 95 14.75 2.23 18.52
N ARG A 96 15.26 3.42 18.17
CA ARG A 96 14.67 4.72 18.53
C ARG A 96 14.15 5.44 17.29
N GLY A 97 12.84 5.68 17.29
CA GLY A 97 12.12 6.50 16.32
C GLY A 97 10.62 6.33 16.52
N CYS A 98 9.86 7.42 16.41
CA CYS A 98 8.40 7.41 16.45
C CYS A 98 7.86 8.22 15.28
N ASP A 99 6.71 7.79 14.73
CA ASP A 99 5.93 8.53 13.73
C ASP A 99 6.65 8.89 12.41
N VAL A 100 7.89 8.40 12.19
CA VAL A 100 8.67 8.57 10.97
C VAL A 100 9.16 7.24 10.41
N PHE A 101 9.48 7.20 9.12
CA PHE A 101 10.03 6.00 8.49
C PHE A 101 11.38 5.63 9.12
N PRO A 102 11.65 4.33 9.37
CA PRO A 102 10.84 3.15 9.05
C PRO A 102 9.86 2.71 10.15
N HIS A 103 9.79 3.46 11.25
CA HIS A 103 9.03 3.10 12.46
C HIS A 103 7.51 3.26 12.28
N ASN A 104 7.08 4.19 11.45
CA ASN A 104 5.68 4.39 11.08
C ASN A 104 5.12 3.29 10.16
N VAL A 105 5.93 2.34 9.66
CA VAL A 105 5.47 1.27 8.77
C VAL A 105 5.54 -0.10 9.45
N MET A 106 4.39 -0.77 9.52
CA MET A 106 4.23 -2.10 10.12
C MET A 106 3.59 -3.06 9.11
N PHE A 107 3.79 -4.36 9.31
CA PHE A 107 3.16 -5.41 8.51
C PHE A 107 2.60 -6.54 9.37
N ARG A 108 1.45 -7.09 8.96
CA ARG A 108 0.75 -8.21 9.62
C ARG A 108 0.44 -9.31 8.62
N THR A 109 0.69 -10.55 9.01
CA THR A 109 0.16 -11.72 8.32
C THR A 109 -1.23 -12.03 8.88
N ALA A 110 -2.29 -11.81 8.11
CA ALA A 110 -3.67 -12.06 8.53
C ALA A 110 -4.63 -12.17 7.33
N ASP A 111 -5.70 -12.96 7.48
CA ASP A 111 -6.91 -12.82 6.66
C ASP A 111 -7.71 -11.63 7.20
N TRP A 112 -7.44 -10.43 6.69
CA TRP A 112 -8.07 -9.20 7.20
C TRP A 112 -9.60 -9.18 7.07
N VAL A 113 -10.23 -10.10 6.34
CA VAL A 113 -11.69 -10.20 6.36
C VAL A 113 -12.18 -10.87 7.65
N LYS A 114 -11.41 -11.80 8.22
CA LYS A 114 -11.82 -12.67 9.33
C LYS A 114 -11.09 -12.41 10.64
N ASP A 115 -9.82 -12.08 10.57
CA ASP A 115 -8.93 -11.98 11.74
C ASP A 115 -8.95 -10.56 12.29
N GLU A 116 -9.15 -10.37 13.59
CA GLU A 116 -9.01 -9.05 14.23
C GLU A 116 -7.54 -8.68 14.39
N ILE A 117 -7.21 -7.42 14.14
CA ILE A 117 -5.87 -6.87 14.40
C ILE A 117 -5.99 -5.68 15.36
N PRO A 118 -5.10 -5.53 16.35
CA PRO A 118 -5.22 -4.49 17.38
C PRO A 118 -5.29 -3.06 16.82
N GLU A 119 -4.67 -2.83 15.67
CA GLU A 119 -4.59 -1.51 15.08
C GLU A 119 -5.91 -1.01 14.48
N ASP A 120 -6.87 -1.90 14.22
CA ASP A 120 -8.20 -1.52 13.72
C ASP A 120 -9.00 -0.70 14.74
N ASP A 121 -8.70 -0.82 16.04
CA ASP A 121 -9.38 -0.09 17.12
C ASP A 121 -9.14 1.42 17.07
N VAL A 122 -8.03 1.85 16.47
CA VAL A 122 -7.66 3.28 16.36
C VAL A 122 -8.37 3.96 15.19
N GLN A 123 -8.97 3.17 14.28
CA GLN A 123 -9.54 3.58 13.01
C GLN A 123 -8.55 4.30 12.07
N TYR A 124 -8.84 4.22 10.77
CA TYR A 124 -7.99 4.74 9.72
C TYR A 124 -8.59 6.00 9.09
N ASP A 125 -7.71 6.92 8.68
CA ASP A 125 -8.09 8.05 7.83
C ASP A 125 -8.25 7.59 6.37
N ILE A 126 -7.44 6.61 5.94
CA ILE A 126 -7.44 6.05 4.58
C ILE A 126 -7.27 4.53 4.66
N ILE A 127 -8.09 3.79 3.92
CA ILE A 127 -7.90 2.36 3.66
C ILE A 127 -7.69 2.16 2.16
N LEU A 128 -6.70 1.35 1.79
CA LEU A 128 -6.36 1.03 0.40
C LEU A 128 -6.75 -0.41 0.08
N GLY A 129 -7.61 -0.61 -0.92
CA GLY A 129 -8.06 -1.91 -1.40
C GLY A 129 -7.64 -2.15 -2.85
N PHE A 130 -6.36 -2.43 -3.08
CA PHE A 130 -5.84 -2.57 -4.45
C PHE A 130 -5.68 -4.02 -4.87
N SER A 131 -6.32 -4.40 -5.98
CA SER A 131 -6.13 -5.72 -6.58
C SER A 131 -6.46 -6.91 -5.64
N ILE A 132 -7.38 -6.73 -4.70
CA ILE A 132 -7.79 -7.77 -3.72
C ILE A 132 -9.23 -8.28 -3.87
N SER A 133 -10.15 -7.47 -4.39
CA SER A 133 -11.60 -7.78 -4.41
C SER A 133 -11.93 -9.12 -5.07
N LYS A 134 -11.34 -9.42 -6.23
CA LYS A 134 -11.50 -10.72 -6.90
C LYS A 134 -11.08 -11.90 -6.02
N TRP A 135 -9.97 -11.77 -5.31
CA TRP A 135 -9.44 -12.87 -4.50
C TRP A 135 -10.30 -13.13 -3.29
N ILE A 136 -10.76 -12.08 -2.62
CA ILE A 136 -11.76 -12.18 -1.54
C ILE A 136 -13.02 -12.86 -2.08
N HIS A 137 -13.53 -12.37 -3.21
CA HIS A 137 -14.77 -12.84 -3.81
C HIS A 137 -14.71 -14.31 -4.26
N LEU A 138 -13.61 -14.77 -4.87
CA LEU A 138 -13.47 -16.17 -5.28
C LEU A 138 -13.23 -17.13 -4.10
N ASN A 139 -12.59 -16.67 -3.02
CA ASN A 139 -12.30 -17.54 -1.86
C ASN A 139 -13.47 -17.58 -0.86
N ALA A 140 -14.17 -16.47 -0.67
CA ALA A 140 -15.18 -16.30 0.38
C ALA A 140 -16.58 -15.94 -0.15
N ARG A 141 -16.78 -16.01 -1.47
CA ARG A 141 -18.03 -15.69 -2.18
C ARG A 141 -18.50 -14.26 -1.89
N ASP A 142 -19.75 -13.95 -2.26
CA ASP A 142 -20.36 -12.63 -2.08
C ASP A 142 -20.28 -12.16 -0.63
N GLU A 143 -20.45 -13.08 0.32
CA GLU A 143 -20.44 -12.79 1.75
C GLU A 143 -19.08 -12.27 2.22
N GLY A 144 -17.97 -12.89 1.79
CA GLY A 144 -16.65 -12.39 2.15
C GLY A 144 -16.39 -10.98 1.63
N LEU A 145 -16.95 -10.62 0.48
CA LEU A 145 -16.82 -9.26 -0.04
C LEU A 145 -17.70 -8.25 0.72
N ARG A 146 -18.91 -8.65 1.11
CA ARG A 146 -19.77 -7.85 1.99
C ARG A 146 -19.11 -7.61 3.35
N GLN A 147 -18.52 -8.65 3.94
CA GLN A 147 -17.76 -8.56 5.19
C GLN A 147 -16.55 -7.65 5.06
N PHE A 148 -15.81 -7.76 3.95
CA PHE A 148 -14.69 -6.87 3.66
C PHE A 148 -15.14 -5.40 3.60
N PHE A 149 -16.18 -5.06 2.83
CA PHE A 149 -16.67 -3.68 2.73
C PHE A 149 -17.25 -3.16 4.05
N TYR A 150 -17.96 -4.00 4.79
CA TYR A 150 -18.43 -3.68 6.14
C TYR A 150 -17.24 -3.38 7.08
N ARG A 151 -16.18 -4.18 7.02
CA ARG A 151 -14.98 -3.96 7.84
C ARG A 151 -14.26 -2.67 7.45
N VAL A 152 -14.10 -2.39 6.16
CA VAL A 152 -13.56 -1.12 5.67
C VAL A 152 -14.33 0.05 6.27
N HIS A 153 -15.67 0.00 6.21
CA HIS A 153 -16.53 1.03 6.81
C HIS A 153 -16.33 1.15 8.31
N LYS A 154 -16.37 0.05 9.06
CA LYS A 154 -16.18 0.02 10.52
C LYS A 154 -14.83 0.63 10.93
N CYS A 155 -13.78 0.28 10.20
CA CYS A 155 -12.41 0.69 10.52
C CYS A 155 -12.07 2.09 10.01
N LEU A 156 -12.88 2.71 9.14
CA LEU A 156 -12.69 4.10 8.77
C LEU A 156 -13.30 5.06 9.79
N LYS A 157 -12.61 6.17 10.04
CA LYS A 157 -13.19 7.33 10.73
C LYS A 157 -14.30 7.96 9.89
N MET A 158 -15.15 8.75 10.51
CA MET A 158 -16.07 9.62 9.78
C MET A 158 -15.30 10.58 8.86
N GLY A 159 -15.73 10.69 7.60
CA GLY A 159 -14.99 11.42 6.56
C GLY A 159 -13.73 10.70 6.05
N GLY A 160 -13.42 9.51 6.58
CA GLY A 160 -12.31 8.67 6.11
C GLY A 160 -12.56 8.13 4.71
N VAL A 161 -11.47 7.79 4.03
CA VAL A 161 -11.45 7.52 2.59
C VAL A 161 -11.09 6.07 2.30
N PHE A 162 -11.95 5.38 1.55
CA PHE A 162 -11.61 4.11 0.94
C PHE A 162 -11.19 4.31 -0.51
N VAL A 163 -9.94 3.96 -0.82
CA VAL A 163 -9.42 3.99 -2.19
C VAL A 163 -9.39 2.56 -2.71
N PHE A 164 -10.15 2.29 -3.77
CA PHE A 164 -10.48 0.94 -4.19
C PHE A 164 -10.18 0.71 -5.66
N GLU A 165 -9.50 -0.39 -5.98
CA GLU A 165 -9.33 -0.86 -7.35
C GLU A 165 -10.19 -2.12 -7.55
N PRO A 166 -11.46 -1.98 -7.99
CA PRO A 166 -12.28 -3.14 -8.30
C PRO A 166 -11.72 -3.89 -9.52
N GLN A 167 -11.62 -5.21 -9.40
CA GLN A 167 -11.13 -6.04 -10.49
C GLN A 167 -12.25 -6.41 -11.44
N PRO A 168 -12.08 -6.17 -12.76
CA PRO A 168 -13.13 -6.45 -13.72
C PRO A 168 -13.46 -7.95 -13.79
N TRP A 169 -14.73 -8.24 -14.10
CA TRP A 169 -15.30 -9.58 -14.02
C TRP A 169 -14.64 -10.59 -14.98
N ASP A 170 -14.24 -10.14 -16.16
CA ASP A 170 -13.52 -10.94 -17.16
C ASP A 170 -12.23 -11.58 -16.58
N THR A 171 -11.55 -10.89 -15.66
CA THR A 171 -10.33 -11.37 -15.00
C THR A 171 -10.55 -12.53 -14.02
N TYR A 172 -11.80 -12.89 -13.71
CA TYR A 172 -12.18 -14.03 -12.86
C TYR A 172 -12.01 -15.35 -13.61
N SER A 173 -12.15 -15.34 -14.94
CA SER A 173 -12.13 -16.55 -15.78
C SER A 173 -10.82 -17.34 -15.66
N LYS A 174 -9.68 -16.64 -15.67
CA LYS A 174 -8.36 -17.25 -15.47
C LYS A 174 -8.14 -17.65 -14.01
N ALA A 175 -8.52 -16.79 -13.07
CA ALA A 175 -8.30 -17.01 -11.64
C ALA A 175 -9.06 -18.22 -11.10
N ARG A 176 -10.33 -18.42 -11.49
CA ARG A 176 -11.13 -19.56 -11.02
C ARG A 176 -10.57 -20.92 -11.47
N ARG A 177 -9.78 -20.98 -12.55
CA ARG A 177 -9.14 -22.22 -13.04
C ARG A 177 -7.91 -22.63 -12.24
N MET A 178 -7.46 -21.80 -11.29
CA MET A 178 -6.25 -22.07 -10.50
C MET A 178 -6.47 -23.12 -9.41
N SER A 179 -7.72 -23.41 -9.03
CA SER A 179 -8.07 -24.45 -8.06
C SER A 179 -9.54 -24.86 -8.24
N GLU A 180 -9.87 -26.13 -7.96
CA GLU A 180 -11.25 -26.61 -8.04
C GLU A 180 -12.17 -25.89 -7.04
N THR A 181 -11.65 -25.49 -5.87
CA THR A 181 -12.41 -24.70 -4.89
C THR A 181 -12.82 -23.34 -5.45
N LEU A 182 -11.88 -22.63 -6.10
CA LEU A 182 -12.18 -21.32 -6.71
C LEU A 182 -13.17 -21.47 -7.87
N LYS A 183 -13.03 -22.54 -8.66
CA LYS A 183 -13.94 -22.87 -9.76
C LYS A 183 -15.35 -23.16 -9.26
N GLU A 184 -15.49 -23.90 -8.17
CA GLU A 184 -16.78 -24.20 -7.56
C GLU A 184 -17.41 -22.94 -6.97
N ASN A 185 -16.68 -22.19 -6.14
CA ASN A 185 -17.17 -20.93 -5.57
C ASN A 185 -17.63 -19.94 -6.65
N ALA A 186 -16.90 -19.85 -7.77
CA ALA A 186 -17.23 -18.95 -8.89
C ALA A 186 -18.63 -19.21 -9.49
N LYS A 187 -19.17 -20.42 -9.39
CA LYS A 187 -20.51 -20.76 -9.90
C LYS A 187 -21.64 -20.10 -9.10
N HIS A 188 -21.37 -19.79 -7.84
CA HIS A 188 -22.36 -19.29 -6.89
C HIS A 188 -22.30 -17.77 -6.69
N LEU A 189 -21.42 -17.08 -7.43
CA LEU A 189 -21.26 -15.63 -7.30
C LEU A 189 -22.40 -14.88 -7.99
N GLN A 190 -23.13 -14.07 -7.21
CA GLN A 190 -24.24 -13.27 -7.71
C GLN A 190 -23.80 -11.82 -7.87
N LEU A 191 -23.11 -11.27 -6.86
CA LEU A 191 -22.58 -9.93 -6.88
C LEU A 191 -21.59 -9.74 -8.04
N ARG A 192 -21.63 -8.57 -8.67
CA ARG A 192 -20.73 -8.19 -9.77
C ARG A 192 -20.01 -6.89 -9.44
N PRO A 193 -18.83 -6.64 -10.01
CA PRO A 193 -18.07 -5.41 -9.76
C PRO A 193 -18.87 -4.13 -9.95
N ASP A 194 -19.77 -4.10 -10.94
CA ASP A 194 -20.63 -2.94 -11.22
C ASP A 194 -21.62 -2.64 -10.08
N GLY A 195 -21.98 -3.66 -9.27
CA GLY A 195 -22.84 -3.51 -8.09
C GLY A 195 -22.08 -3.19 -6.79
N PHE A 196 -20.76 -3.06 -6.82
CA PHE A 196 -20.00 -2.75 -5.60
C PHE A 196 -20.30 -1.33 -5.09
N GLY A 197 -20.53 -0.36 -5.98
CA GLY A 197 -20.85 1.01 -5.60
C GLY A 197 -22.15 1.11 -4.80
N GLU A 198 -23.23 0.46 -5.27
CA GLU A 198 -24.51 0.40 -4.56
C GLU A 198 -24.38 -0.21 -3.16
N LEU A 199 -23.53 -1.25 -3.02
CA LEU A 199 -23.27 -1.88 -1.74
C LEU A 199 -22.51 -0.94 -0.79
N MET A 200 -21.56 -0.15 -1.29
CA MET A 200 -20.86 0.87 -0.49
C MET A 200 -21.81 1.98 -0.03
N GLU A 201 -22.68 2.47 -0.91
CA GLU A 201 -23.68 3.50 -0.56
C GLU A 201 -24.67 2.98 0.50
N ALA A 202 -25.12 1.73 0.37
CA ALA A 202 -25.97 1.08 1.35
C ALA A 202 -25.28 0.97 2.73
N LEU A 203 -23.96 0.76 2.75
CA LEU A 203 -23.15 0.74 3.97
C LEU A 203 -22.92 2.13 4.59
N GLY A 204 -23.14 3.21 3.83
CA GLY A 204 -22.99 4.58 4.32
C GLY A 204 -21.77 5.34 3.81
N PHE A 205 -21.18 4.88 2.72
CA PHE A 205 -20.29 5.72 1.91
C PHE A 205 -21.10 6.69 1.04
N ASP A 206 -20.43 7.71 0.52
CA ASP A 206 -20.93 8.52 -0.58
C ASP A 206 -20.96 7.74 -1.90
N HIS A 207 -21.43 8.42 -2.95
CA HIS A 207 -21.34 7.91 -4.31
C HIS A 207 -19.88 7.84 -4.75
N GLY A 208 -19.47 6.67 -5.24
CA GLY A 208 -18.08 6.43 -5.63
C GLY A 208 -17.60 7.37 -6.73
N GLN A 209 -16.48 8.05 -6.50
CA GLN A 209 -15.85 8.92 -7.49
C GLN A 209 -14.69 8.18 -8.18
N ARG A 210 -14.73 8.12 -9.52
CA ARG A 210 -13.61 7.64 -10.34
C ARG A 210 -12.43 8.61 -10.25
N LEU A 211 -11.33 8.19 -9.65
CA LEU A 211 -10.08 8.96 -9.62
C LEU A 211 -9.34 8.88 -10.96
N GLY A 212 -9.37 7.70 -11.60
CA GLY A 212 -8.70 7.47 -12.87
C GLY A 212 -8.59 6.00 -13.21
N VAL A 213 -7.73 5.70 -14.20
CA VAL A 213 -7.40 4.33 -14.61
C VAL A 213 -5.90 4.19 -14.59
N THR A 214 -5.38 3.25 -13.82
CA THR A 214 -3.93 3.03 -13.62
C THR A 214 -3.52 1.67 -14.15
N GLY A 215 -2.23 1.51 -14.47
CA GLY A 215 -1.66 0.25 -14.96
C GLY A 215 -1.76 0.07 -16.47
N GLU A 216 -1.18 -1.03 -16.96
CA GLU A 216 -1.06 -1.34 -18.39
C GLU A 216 -1.63 -2.73 -18.70
N GLY A 217 -2.10 -2.94 -19.93
CA GLY A 217 -2.64 -4.23 -20.38
C GLY A 217 -3.72 -4.78 -19.45
N GLY A 218 -3.60 -6.05 -19.03
CA GLY A 218 -4.53 -6.72 -18.11
C GLY A 218 -4.52 -6.21 -16.66
N PHE A 219 -3.66 -5.23 -16.36
CA PHE A 219 -3.59 -4.52 -15.09
C PHE A 219 -4.10 -3.08 -15.20
N ARG A 220 -4.51 -2.63 -16.40
CA ARG A 220 -5.17 -1.34 -16.59
C ARG A 220 -6.56 -1.38 -15.96
N ARG A 221 -6.72 -0.73 -14.80
CA ARG A 221 -7.94 -0.82 -13.98
C ARG A 221 -8.34 0.51 -13.39
N PRO A 222 -9.65 0.70 -13.17
CA PRO A 222 -10.14 1.90 -12.51
C PRO A 222 -9.73 1.92 -11.04
N VAL A 223 -9.50 3.13 -10.54
CA VAL A 223 -9.38 3.41 -9.11
C VAL A 223 -10.52 4.36 -8.74
N ASP A 224 -11.33 3.92 -7.79
CA ASP A 224 -12.47 4.65 -7.26
C ASP A 224 -12.20 5.07 -5.81
N ILE A 225 -12.82 6.17 -5.39
CA ILE A 225 -12.76 6.70 -4.04
C ILE A 225 -14.17 6.73 -3.46
N TYR A 226 -14.29 6.31 -2.20
CA TYR A 226 -15.50 6.36 -1.40
C TYR A 226 -15.19 7.03 -0.05
N ILE A 227 -15.99 8.02 0.35
CA ILE A 227 -15.85 8.75 1.61
C ILE A 227 -16.96 8.30 2.56
N LYS A 228 -16.59 7.92 3.78
CA LYS A 228 -17.56 7.49 4.80
C LYS A 228 -18.39 8.67 5.31
N GLN A 229 -19.71 8.60 5.15
CA GLN A 229 -20.66 9.68 5.49
C GLN A 229 -21.53 9.41 6.72
N ARG A 230 -21.75 8.14 7.09
CA ARG A 230 -22.55 7.71 8.25
C ARG A 230 -22.03 6.39 8.80
#